data_AF-S9VM45-F1
#
_entry.id   AF-S9VM45-F1
#
_cell.length_a   1.000
_cell.length_b   1.000
_cell.length_c   1.000
_cell.angle_alpha   90.00
_cell.angle_beta   90.00
_cell.angle_gamma   90.00
#
_symmetry.space_group_name_H-M   'P 1'
#
loop_
_entity.id
_entity.type
_entity.pdbx_description
1 polymer ?
#
loop_
_entity_poly.entity_id
_entity_poly.type
_entity_poly.pdbx_seq_one_letter_code
_entity_poly.pdbx_strand_id
1 'polypeptide(L)'
;MPHQPQSTGQITCQGCHVTLAYPIGAPSVRCPMCTTVTPVQQFSVTCVCCRCILILPQNTSLAMCPRCRTVMSIPASIREGQSGPQAPPKQCVYIDRPATVDASGVKVSHLAVGTKLDDDKPPARK
;
A
#
# COMPACT_ATOMS: atom_id res chain seq x y z
N MET A 1 3.54 -8.79 -32.19
CA MET A 1 4.24 -9.08 -30.91
C MET A 1 3.58 -8.21 -29.84
N PRO A 2 2.90 -8.77 -28.82
CA PRO A 2 2.37 -7.93 -27.76
C PRO A 2 3.56 -7.39 -26.96
N HIS A 3 3.65 -6.07 -26.86
CA HIS A 3 4.53 -5.38 -25.93
C HIS A 3 3.95 -5.64 -24.54
N GLN A 4 4.56 -6.54 -23.78
CA GLN A 4 4.22 -6.69 -22.37
C GLN A 4 4.48 -5.33 -21.70
N PRO A 5 3.53 -4.77 -20.92
CA PRO A 5 3.74 -3.50 -20.25
C PRO A 5 4.94 -3.68 -19.31
N GLN A 6 6.11 -3.22 -19.74
CA GLN A 6 7.28 -3.13 -18.89
C GLN A 6 6.88 -2.19 -17.78
N SER A 7 6.70 -2.75 -16.59
CA SER A 7 6.41 -1.94 -15.43
C SER A 7 7.67 -1.14 -15.12
N THR A 8 7.62 0.17 -15.37
CA THR A 8 8.73 1.11 -15.16
C THR A 8 8.51 1.92 -13.90
N GLY A 9 9.56 2.12 -13.12
CA GLY A 9 9.60 3.08 -12.01
C GLY A 9 10.17 4.43 -12.45
N GLN A 10 10.05 5.43 -11.58
CA GLN A 10 10.67 6.75 -11.74
C GLN A 10 11.61 7.03 -10.58
N ILE A 11 12.74 7.68 -10.85
CA ILE A 11 13.70 8.11 -9.84
C ILE A 11 14.32 9.46 -10.23
N THR A 12 14.50 10.34 -9.25
CA THR A 12 15.18 11.62 -9.45
C THR A 12 16.69 11.43 -9.30
N CYS A 13 17.46 11.87 -10.28
CA CYS A 13 18.91 11.83 -10.22
C CYS A 13 19.43 12.78 -9.12
N GLN A 14 20.35 12.31 -8.27
CA GLN A 14 20.93 13.13 -7.19
C GLN A 14 21.96 14.16 -7.69
N GLY A 15 22.46 14.00 -8.92
CA GLY A 15 23.45 14.92 -9.50
C GLY A 15 22.81 16.06 -10.30
N CYS A 16 21.94 15.72 -11.24
CA CYS A 16 21.32 16.70 -12.15
C CYS A 16 19.82 16.91 -11.94
N HIS A 17 19.21 16.30 -10.92
CA HIS A 17 17.78 16.42 -10.58
C HIS A 17 16.80 16.02 -11.69
N VAL A 18 17.27 15.39 -12.77
CA VAL A 18 16.42 14.85 -13.84
C VAL A 18 15.70 13.59 -13.37
N THR A 19 14.41 13.49 -13.65
CA THR A 19 13.62 12.27 -13.45
C THR A 19 13.90 11.26 -14.55
N LEU A 20 14.31 10.06 -14.16
CA LEU A 20 14.66 8.96 -15.05
C LEU A 20 13.64 7.83 -14.89
N ALA A 21 13.18 7.29 -16.03
CA ALA A 21 12.43 6.04 -16.05
C ALA A 21 13.42 4.86 -16.00
N TYR A 22 13.09 3.84 -15.22
CA TYR A 22 13.94 2.67 -15.06
C TYR A 22 13.11 1.40 -14.86
N PRO A 23 13.63 0.21 -15.20
CA PRO A 23 12.91 -1.04 -15.03
C PRO A 23 12.70 -1.34 -13.54
N ILE A 24 11.49 -1.80 -13.17
CA ILE A 24 11.21 -2.21 -11.80
C ILE A 24 12.17 -3.32 -11.37
N GLY A 25 12.65 -3.26 -10.12
CA GLY A 25 13.61 -4.22 -9.55
C GLY A 25 15.09 -3.84 -9.68
N ALA A 26 15.44 -2.77 -10.40
CA ALA A 26 16.82 -2.28 -10.39
C ALA A 26 17.20 -1.73 -8.99
N PRO A 27 18.37 -2.09 -8.43
CA PRO A 27 18.81 -1.59 -7.12
C PRO A 27 19.41 -0.17 -7.19
N SER A 28 19.83 0.25 -8.38
CA SER A 28 20.46 1.54 -8.63
C SER A 28 20.31 1.93 -10.08
N VAL A 29 20.24 3.23 -10.36
CA VAL A 29 20.08 3.79 -11.71
C VAL A 29 21.25 4.73 -11.99
N ARG A 30 21.96 4.50 -13.10
CA ARG A 30 22.99 5.41 -13.59
C ARG A 30 22.34 6.47 -14.48
N CYS A 31 22.56 7.73 -14.17
CA CYS A 31 22.08 8.84 -14.98
C CYS A 31 22.84 8.91 -16.31
N PRO A 32 22.16 8.92 -17.47
CA PRO A 32 22.82 9.04 -18.76
C PRO A 32 23.39 10.44 -19.01
N MET A 33 22.90 11.47 -18.30
CA MET A 33 23.30 12.87 -18.50
C MET A 33 24.58 13.23 -17.73
N CYS A 34 24.66 12.84 -16.46
CA CYS A 34 25.74 13.23 -15.56
C CYS A 34 26.52 12.05 -14.98
N THR A 35 26.25 10.82 -15.41
CA THR A 35 26.87 9.56 -14.95
C THR A 35 26.71 9.23 -13.46
N THR A 36 26.01 10.08 -12.70
CA THR A 36 25.73 9.86 -11.27
C THR A 36 24.89 8.61 -11.07
N VAL A 37 25.31 7.75 -10.14
CA VAL A 37 24.57 6.54 -9.76
C VAL A 37 23.66 6.88 -8.58
N THR A 38 22.35 6.85 -8.80
CA THR A 38 21.36 7.03 -7.74
C THR A 38 20.92 5.65 -7.22
N PRO A 39 21.07 5.34 -5.92
CA PRO A 39 20.51 4.13 -5.34
C PRO A 39 18.99 4.23 -5.26
N VAL A 40 18.31 3.12 -5.54
CA VAL A 40 16.85 3.02 -5.36
C VAL A 40 16.57 2.77 -3.88
N GLN A 41 15.62 3.52 -3.31
CA GLN A 41 15.22 3.33 -1.91
C GLN A 41 14.76 1.88 -1.69
N GLN A 42 15.08 1.31 -0.53
CA GLN A 42 14.67 -0.04 -0.15
C GLN A 42 13.75 0.02 1.06
N PHE A 43 12.88 -0.98 1.20
CA PHE A 43 12.02 -1.17 2.35
C PHE A 43 12.06 -2.63 2.82
N SER A 44 11.69 -2.85 4.08
CA SER A 44 11.58 -4.18 4.66
C SER A 44 10.13 -4.64 4.72
N VAL A 45 9.91 -5.91 4.38
CA VAL A 45 8.60 -6.57 4.51
C VAL A 45 8.76 -7.86 5.28
N THR A 46 7.86 -8.08 6.23
CA THR A 46 7.77 -9.36 6.95
C THR A 46 6.85 -10.30 6.20
N CYS A 47 7.32 -11.52 5.92
CA CYS A 47 6.50 -12.54 5.30
C CYS A 47 5.33 -12.93 6.20
N VAL A 48 4.10 -12.92 5.65
CA VAL A 48 2.89 -13.31 6.39
C VAL A 48 2.86 -14.78 6.79
N CYS A 49 3.55 -15.66 6.05
CA CYS A 49 3.55 -17.09 6.30
C CYS A 49 4.67 -17.51 7.27
N CYS A 50 5.93 -17.22 6.93
CA CYS A 50 7.09 -17.70 7.69
C CYS A 50 7.81 -16.63 8.52
N ARG A 51 7.30 -15.39 8.55
CA ARG A 51 7.84 -14.24 9.30
C ARG A 51 9.29 -13.84 8.98
N CYS A 52 9.89 -14.37 7.91
CA CYS A 52 11.19 -13.88 7.45
C CYS A 52 11.10 -12.44 6.94
N ILE A 53 12.15 -11.65 7.17
CA ILE A 53 12.28 -10.28 6.68
C ILE A 53 12.85 -10.30 5.26
N LEU A 54 12.20 -9.59 4.34
CA LEU A 54 12.65 -9.37 2.97
C LEU A 54 13.06 -7.90 2.82
N ILE A 55 14.19 -7.65 2.15
CA ILE A 55 14.58 -6.31 1.72
C ILE A 55 14.29 -6.19 0.23
N LEU A 56 13.46 -5.19 -0.13
CA LEU A 56 12.92 -5.03 -1.47
C LEU A 56 13.12 -3.58 -1.94
N PRO A 57 13.39 -3.34 -3.24
CA PRO A 57 13.45 -1.99 -3.79
C PRO A 57 12.05 -1.36 -3.82
N GLN A 58 11.94 -0.04 -3.58
CA GLN A 58 10.71 0.74 -3.40
C GLN A 58 9.66 0.57 -4.50
N ASN A 59 10.09 0.19 -5.69
CA ASN A 59 9.23 -0.05 -6.84
C ASN A 59 8.63 -1.47 -6.89
N THR A 60 8.86 -2.30 -5.86
CA THR A 60 8.33 -3.66 -5.77
C THR A 60 6.87 -3.65 -5.34
N SER A 61 5.98 -4.02 -6.25
CA SER A 61 4.54 -4.21 -5.96
C SER A 61 4.19 -5.65 -5.60
N LEU A 62 5.04 -6.62 -5.97
CA LEU A 62 4.85 -8.04 -5.71
C LEU A 62 6.17 -8.64 -5.24
N ALA A 63 6.11 -9.39 -4.14
CA ALA A 63 7.26 -10.07 -3.57
C ALA A 63 6.98 -11.55 -3.39
N MET A 64 7.92 -12.40 -3.79
CA MET A 64 7.89 -13.82 -3.47
C MET A 64 8.83 -14.11 -2.31
N CYS A 65 8.33 -14.76 -1.27
CA CYS A 65 9.19 -15.17 -0.15
C CYS A 65 10.13 -16.29 -0.59
N PRO A 66 11.46 -16.14 -0.48
CA PRO A 66 12.40 -17.19 -0.90
C PRO A 66 12.32 -18.44 -0.01
N ARG A 67 11.75 -18.33 1.21
CA ARG A 67 11.68 -19.43 2.17
C ARG A 67 10.43 -20.30 2.01
N CYS A 68 9.27 -19.69 1.82
CA CYS A 68 7.98 -20.40 1.77
C CYS A 68 7.24 -20.22 0.43
N ARG A 69 7.80 -19.47 -0.52
CA ARG A 69 7.23 -19.14 -1.84
C ARG A 69 5.89 -18.41 -1.80
N THR A 70 5.45 -17.94 -0.63
CA THR A 70 4.27 -17.07 -0.52
C THR A 70 4.47 -15.80 -1.35
N VAL A 71 3.52 -15.53 -2.24
CA VAL A 71 3.44 -14.28 -2.99
C VAL A 71 2.66 -13.27 -2.16
N MET A 72 3.21 -12.06 -2.02
CA MET A 72 2.60 -10.98 -1.28
C MET A 72 2.46 -9.74 -2.17
N SER A 73 1.30 -9.10 -2.11
CA SER A 73 1.08 -7.78 -2.68
C SER A 73 1.60 -6.73 -1.71
N ILE A 74 2.46 -5.83 -2.19
CA ILE A 74 2.98 -4.72 -1.40
C ILE A 74 2.17 -3.46 -1.72
N PRO A 75 1.32 -2.97 -0.79
CA PRO A 75 0.58 -1.74 -1.00
C PRO A 75 1.51 -0.52 -1.12
N ALA A 76 1.07 0.49 -1.87
CA ALA A 76 1.81 1.74 -2.09
C ALA A 76 2.20 2.46 -0.79
N SER A 77 1.38 2.33 0.26
CA SER A 77 1.65 2.90 1.58
C SER A 77 2.96 2.42 2.21
N ILE A 78 3.31 1.14 2.03
CA ILE A 78 4.59 0.58 2.52
C ILE A 78 5.76 1.08 1.67
N ARG A 79 5.52 1.29 0.37
CA ARG A 79 6.53 1.75 -0.60
C ARG A 79 6.91 3.21 -0.36
N GLU A 80 5.94 4.08 -0.10
CA GLU A 80 6.18 5.52 0.00
C GLU A 80 6.68 5.98 1.38
N GLY A 81 6.77 5.08 2.36
CA GLY A 81 7.29 5.41 3.69
C GLY A 81 6.57 6.62 4.31
N GLN A 82 5.26 6.76 4.06
CA GLN A 82 4.49 7.88 4.59
C GLN A 82 4.43 7.80 6.11
N SER A 83 5.36 8.51 6.75
CA SER A 83 5.26 8.96 8.14
C SER A 83 4.22 10.09 8.19
N GLY A 84 2.96 9.71 8.18
CA GLY A 84 1.85 10.61 8.46
C GLY A 84 0.63 9.80 8.85
N PRO A 85 -0.15 10.21 9.86
CA PRO A 85 -1.49 9.68 10.01
C PRO A 85 -2.23 10.03 8.72
N GLN A 86 -2.39 9.06 7.82
CA GLN A 86 -3.40 9.16 6.78
C GLN A 86 -4.69 9.38 7.55
N ALA A 87 -5.23 10.60 7.47
CA ALA A 87 -6.60 10.85 7.87
C ALA A 87 -7.44 9.70 7.29
N PRO A 88 -8.33 9.08 8.09
CA PRO A 88 -9.21 8.05 7.58
C PRO A 88 -9.79 8.56 6.25
N PRO A 89 -9.82 7.72 5.20
CA PRO A 89 -10.44 8.14 3.94
C PRO A 89 -11.81 8.74 4.27
N LYS A 90 -12.19 9.84 3.60
CA LYS A 90 -13.46 10.58 3.83
C LYS A 90 -14.73 9.73 3.73
N GLN A 91 -14.57 8.45 3.43
CA GLN A 91 -15.59 7.42 3.41
C GLN A 91 -15.05 6.21 4.19
N CYS A 92 -15.49 6.06 5.44
CA CYS A 92 -15.21 4.88 6.25
C CYS A 92 -16.47 4.01 6.37
N VAL A 93 -16.28 2.70 6.21
CA VAL A 93 -17.33 1.71 6.40
C VAL A 93 -17.26 1.22 7.83
N TYR A 94 -18.29 1.50 8.60
CA TYR A 94 -18.41 1.00 9.97
C TYR A 94 -19.14 -0.35 9.93
N ILE A 95 -18.51 -1.37 10.53
CA ILE A 95 -19.10 -2.69 10.72
C ILE A 95 -19.57 -2.75 12.16
N ASP A 96 -20.85 -2.52 12.38
CA ASP A 96 -21.46 -2.78 13.68
C ASP A 96 -21.85 -4.26 13.76
N ARG A 97 -21.64 -4.87 14.92
CA ARG A 97 -21.95 -6.27 15.20
C ARG A 97 -23.07 -6.30 16.24
N PRO A 98 -24.29 -5.85 15.89
CA PRO A 98 -25.40 -5.85 16.84
C PRO A 98 -25.74 -7.30 17.20
N ALA A 99 -25.72 -7.59 18.50
CA ALA A 99 -26.24 -8.85 19.01
C ALA A 99 -27.75 -8.84 18.87
N THR A 100 -28.28 -9.54 17.88
CA THR A 100 -29.73 -9.76 17.75
C THR A 100 -30.03 -11.17 18.21
N VAL A 101 -30.90 -11.30 19.21
CA VAL A 101 -31.44 -12.61 19.60
C VAL A 101 -32.75 -12.81 18.86
N ASP A 102 -32.93 -13.96 18.22
CA ASP A 102 -34.22 -14.31 17.63
C ASP A 102 -35.25 -14.65 18.72
N ALA A 103 -36.53 -14.80 18.34
CA ALA A 103 -37.62 -15.11 19.27
C ALA A 103 -37.46 -16.47 19.99
N SER A 104 -36.52 -17.31 19.55
CA SER A 104 -36.11 -18.57 20.17
C SER A 104 -34.92 -18.44 21.13
N GLY A 105 -34.39 -17.22 21.35
CA GLY A 105 -33.27 -16.95 22.26
C GLY A 105 -31.89 -17.30 21.69
N VAL A 106 -31.79 -17.61 20.40
CA VAL A 106 -30.52 -17.91 19.73
C VAL A 106 -29.87 -16.60 19.28
N LYS A 107 -28.58 -16.42 19.61
CA LYS A 107 -27.81 -15.24 19.21
C LYS A 107 -27.49 -15.31 17.73
N VAL A 108 -28.11 -14.43 16.94
CA VAL A 108 -27.83 -14.25 15.52
C VAL A 108 -27.00 -12.99 15.33
N SER A 109 -25.87 -13.11 14.63
CA SER A 109 -24.99 -11.98 14.32
C SER A 109 -25.35 -11.44 12.93
N HIS A 110 -26.19 -10.41 12.86
CA HIS A 110 -26.39 -9.68 11.61
C HIS A 110 -25.36 -8.55 11.54
N LEU A 111 -24.51 -8.57 10.51
CA LEU A 111 -23.54 -7.49 10.28
C LEU A 111 -24.26 -6.31 9.64
N ALA A 112 -24.25 -5.16 10.32
CA ALA A 112 -24.79 -3.91 9.77
C ALA A 112 -23.65 -3.07 9.21
N VAL A 113 -23.77 -2.67 7.93
CA VAL A 113 -22.73 -1.93 7.20
C VAL A 113 -23.26 -0.53 6.91
N GLY A 114 -22.64 0.50 7.49
CA GLY A 114 -23.02 1.90 7.29
C GLY A 114 -21.90 2.75 6.70
N THR A 115 -22.23 3.63 5.76
CA THR A 115 -21.33 4.69 5.26
C THR A 115 -21.70 6.00 5.95
N LYS A 116 -20.84 6.52 6.83
CA LYS A 116 -20.97 7.89 7.34
C LYS A 116 -20.28 8.82 6.35
N LEU A 117 -21.02 9.79 5.80
CA LEU A 117 -20.49 10.94 5.10
C LEU A 117 -20.42 12.08 6.13
N ASP A 118 -19.23 12.64 6.35
CA ASP A 118 -19.02 13.78 7.25
C ASP A 118 -19.57 15.07 6.62
N ASP A 119 -20.90 15.24 6.59
CA ASP A 119 -21.55 16.55 6.39
C ASP A 119 -22.96 16.51 7.00
N ASP A 120 -23.04 16.56 8.33
CA ASP A 120 -24.27 16.93 9.03
C ASP A 120 -23.91 17.88 10.17
N LYS A 121 -23.90 19.17 9.85
CA LYS A 121 -23.91 20.24 10.85
C LYS A 121 -25.22 20.10 11.64
N PRO A 122 -25.19 19.89 12.98
CA PRO A 122 -26.42 19.74 13.73
C PRO A 122 -27.25 21.03 13.63
N PRO A 123 -28.58 20.96 13.41
CA PRO A 123 -29.43 22.14 13.40
C PRO A 123 -29.40 22.77 14.79
N ALA A 124 -29.11 24.07 14.82
CA ALA A 124 -29.17 24.90 16.02
C ALA A 124 -30.57 24.81 16.63
N ARG A 125 -30.66 24.30 17.86
CA ARG A 125 -31.87 24.39 18.68
C ARG A 125 -32.11 25.88 18.97
N LYS A 126 -33.25 26.41 18.51
CA LYS A 126 -33.87 27.64 19.03
C LYS A 126 -34.81 27.27 20.17
#